data_AF-A0A7C1CTI1-F1
#
_entry.id   AF-A0A7C1CTI1-F1
#
_cell.length_a   1.000
_cell.length_b   1.000
_cell.length_c   1.000
_cell.angle_alpha   90.00
_cell.angle_beta   90.00
_cell.angle_gamma   90.00
#
_symmetry.space_group_name_H-M   'P 1'
#
loop_
_entity.id
_entity.type
_entity.pdbx_description
1 polymer ?
#
loop_
_entity_poly.entity_id
_entity_poly.type
_entity_poly.pdbx_seq_one_letter_code
_entity_poly.pdbx_strand_id
1 'polypeptide(L)'
;MYFFLNNDWSVEPRVALRWAFSSASSVNFGYGLHSQVVLLPIVLGRVRLSNGTYIQPNKDLGFVRSHHFVVEYDWLFAPHTRLKTEVYYQYVFHAAVD
;
A
#
# COMPACT_ATOMS: atom_id res chain seq x y z
N MET A 1 -8.37 -7.07 -3.67
CA MET A 1 -7.52 -7.63 -4.74
C MET A 1 -7.54 -9.17 -4.73
N TYR A 2 -7.44 -9.83 -5.88
CA TYR A 2 -7.32 -11.29 -6.02
C TYR A 2 -6.15 -11.62 -6.95
N PHE A 3 -5.31 -12.59 -6.58
CA PHE A 3 -4.16 -13.03 -7.38
C PHE A 3 -4.36 -14.47 -7.85
N PHE A 4 -4.55 -14.61 -9.16
CA PHE A 4 -4.92 -15.89 -9.78
C PHE A 4 -3.83 -16.97 -9.72
N LEU A 5 -2.55 -16.59 -9.59
CA LEU A 5 -1.46 -17.57 -9.66
C LEU A 5 -1.42 -18.52 -8.46
N ASN A 6 -1.68 -17.98 -7.26
CA ASN A 6 -1.66 -18.73 -6.00
C ASN A 6 -3.01 -18.69 -5.26
N ASN A 7 -4.05 -18.10 -5.87
CA ASN A 7 -5.38 -17.91 -5.28
C ASN A 7 -5.38 -17.06 -4.00
N ASP A 8 -4.36 -16.22 -3.79
CA ASP A 8 -4.32 -15.29 -2.66
C ASP A 8 -5.29 -14.12 -2.88
N TRP A 9 -5.86 -13.60 -1.80
CA TRP A 9 -6.82 -12.50 -1.84
C TRP A 9 -6.56 -11.53 -0.70
N SER A 10 -6.95 -10.28 -0.94
CA SER A 10 -6.76 -9.19 0.02
C SER A 10 -7.95 -8.26 0.01
N VAL A 11 -8.37 -7.86 1.21
CA VAL A 11 -9.33 -6.78 1.42
C VAL A 11 -8.53 -5.51 1.68
N GLU A 12 -8.82 -4.45 0.95
CA GLU A 12 -8.08 -3.18 0.99
C GLU A 12 -8.98 -2.06 1.51
N PRO A 13 -9.32 -2.06 2.82
CA PRO A 13 -10.13 -1.00 3.40
C PRO A 13 -9.45 0.36 3.26
N ARG A 14 -10.24 1.38 2.94
CA ARG A 14 -9.82 2.77 2.88
C ARG A 14 -10.86 3.62 3.57
N VAL A 15 -10.41 4.43 4.52
CA VAL A 15 -11.27 5.33 5.28
C VAL A 15 -10.61 6.69 5.32
N ALA A 16 -11.41 7.72 5.11
CA ALA A 16 -10.99 9.09 5.25
C ALA A 16 -12.02 9.85 6.10
N LEU A 17 -11.51 10.68 7.00
CA LEU A 17 -12.31 11.57 7.83
C LEU A 17 -11.84 12.99 7.61
N ARG A 18 -12.80 13.90 7.38
CA ARG A 18 -12.54 15.34 7.32
C ARG A 18 -13.26 16.02 8.46
N TRP A 19 -12.52 16.81 9.24
CA TRP A 19 -13.07 17.68 10.25
C TRP A 19 -12.81 19.14 9.89
N ALA A 20 -13.84 19.81 9.39
CA ALA A 20 -13.85 21.26 9.16
C ALA A 20 -14.34 21.96 10.42
N PHE A 21 -13.41 22.41 11.26
CA PHE A 21 -13.73 23.09 12.51
C PHE A 21 -13.91 24.61 12.33
N SER A 22 -13.61 25.14 11.14
CA SER A 22 -13.95 26.51 10.74
C SER A 22 -14.21 26.59 9.24
N SER A 23 -14.66 27.76 8.76
CA SER A 23 -14.80 28.03 7.32
C SER A 23 -13.46 28.13 6.59
N ALA A 24 -12.37 28.38 7.33
CA ALA A 24 -11.03 28.58 6.78
C ALA A 24 -10.11 27.37 6.96
N SER A 25 -10.39 26.47 7.91
CA SER A 25 -9.47 25.40 8.30
C SER A 25 -10.15 24.04 8.44
N SER A 26 -9.46 22.99 8.00
CA SER A 26 -9.84 21.60 8.26
C SER A 26 -8.64 20.70 8.51
N VAL A 27 -8.82 19.67 9.34
CA VAL A 27 -7.90 18.55 9.47
C VAL A 27 -8.51 17.34 8.75
N ASN A 28 -7.70 16.63 7.96
CA ASN A 28 -8.10 15.39 7.32
C ASN A 28 -7.23 14.24 7.85
N PHE A 29 -7.86 13.10 8.09
CA PHE A 29 -7.20 11.86 8.48
C PHE A 29 -7.52 10.80 7.42
N GLY A 30 -6.49 10.13 6.91
CA GLY A 30 -6.61 9.04 5.95
C GLY A 30 -5.96 7.77 6.48
N TYR A 31 -6.65 6.64 6.28
CA TYR A 31 -6.09 5.31 6.48
C TYR A 31 -6.39 4.43 5.28
N GLY A 32 -5.39 3.66 4.85
CA GLY A 32 -5.56 2.64 3.82
C GLY A 32 -4.67 1.44 4.06
N LEU A 33 -5.21 0.24 3.83
CA LEU A 33 -4.42 -0.97 3.66
C LEU A 33 -4.26 -1.24 2.16
N HIS A 34 -3.03 -1.41 1.70
CA HIS A 34 -2.71 -1.71 0.32
C HIS A 34 -2.03 -3.07 0.19
N SER A 35 -2.23 -3.75 -0.94
CA SER A 35 -1.59 -5.01 -1.30
C SER A 35 -1.00 -4.93 -2.70
N GLN A 36 0.24 -5.41 -2.85
CA GLN A 36 0.99 -5.39 -4.11
C GLN A 36 1.55 -6.79 -4.40
N VAL A 37 1.42 -7.26 -5.65
CA VAL A 37 2.08 -8.50 -6.10
C VAL A 37 3.58 -8.27 -6.16
N VAL A 38 4.37 -9.25 -5.72
CA VAL A 38 5.80 -9.31 -6.00
C VAL A 38 6.03 -9.34 -7.52
N LEU A 39 7.14 -8.78 -7.99
CA LEU A 39 7.45 -8.69 -9.42
C LEU A 39 7.35 -10.06 -10.11
N LEU A 40 6.64 -10.11 -11.24
CA LEU A 40 6.40 -11.36 -11.99
C LEU A 40 7.68 -12.17 -12.30
N PRO A 41 8.83 -11.57 -12.67
CA PRO A 41 10.07 -12.34 -12.86
C PRO A 41 10.51 -13.12 -11.62
N ILE A 42 10.25 -12.61 -10.41
CA ILE A 42 10.59 -13.28 -9.14
C ILE A 42 9.62 -14.44 -8.90
N VAL A 43 8.32 -14.19 -9.04
CA VAL A 43 7.26 -15.16 -8.74
C VAL A 43 7.21 -16.30 -9.78
N LEU A 44 7.46 -15.99 -11.06
CA LEU A 44 7.49 -16.98 -12.15
C LEU A 44 8.88 -17.63 -12.34
N GLY A 45 9.90 -17.13 -11.65
CA GLY A 45 11.28 -17.59 -11.72
C GLY A 45 11.40 -19.10 -11.45
N ARG A 46 12.24 -19.77 -12.24
CA ARG A 46 12.50 -21.20 -12.12
C ARG A 46 13.95 -21.45 -11.75
N VAL A 47 14.17 -22.35 -10.80
CA VAL A 47 15.50 -22.79 -10.37
C VAL A 47 15.69 -24.23 -10.81
N ARG A 48 16.82 -24.54 -11.44
CA ARG A 48 17.19 -25.90 -11.82
C ARG A 48 17.88 -26.59 -10.64
N LEU A 49 17.40 -27.78 -10.27
CA LEU A 49 17.98 -28.61 -9.24
C LEU A 49 19.12 -29.49 -9.79
N SER A 50 19.93 -30.05 -8.90
CA SER A 50 21.06 -30.93 -9.24
C SER A 50 20.65 -32.20 -10.00
N ASN A 51 19.43 -32.69 -9.75
CA ASN A 51 18.83 -33.82 -10.47
C ASN A 51 18.26 -33.44 -11.85
N GLY A 52 18.43 -32.19 -12.28
CA GLY A 52 17.98 -31.69 -13.58
C GLY A 52 16.53 -31.23 -13.64
N THR A 53 15.74 -31.37 -12.58
CA THR A 53 14.36 -30.85 -12.53
C THR A 53 14.32 -29.34 -12.27
N TYR A 54 13.17 -28.71 -12.48
CA TYR A 54 12.96 -27.29 -12.19
C TYR A 54 11.92 -27.12 -11.09
N ILE A 55 12.14 -26.13 -10.22
CA ILE A 55 11.17 -25.68 -9.21
C ILE A 55 10.86 -24.20 -9.37
N GLN A 56 9.70 -23.76 -8.87
CA GLN A 56 9.33 -22.35 -8.75
C GLN A 56 9.22 -22.00 -7.27
N PRO A 57 10.32 -21.64 -6.59
CA PRO A 57 10.33 -21.49 -5.14
C PRO A 57 9.39 -20.37 -4.65
N ASN A 58 9.14 -19.38 -5.50
CA ASN A 58 8.41 -18.17 -5.17
C ASN A 58 6.95 -18.18 -5.66
N LYS A 59 6.46 -19.30 -6.20
CA LYS A 59 5.12 -19.38 -6.81
C LYS A 59 4.00 -19.01 -5.82
N ASP A 60 4.20 -19.36 -4.55
CA ASP A 60 3.21 -19.18 -3.49
C ASP A 60 3.47 -17.92 -2.65
N LEU A 61 4.33 -17.00 -3.11
CA LEU A 61 4.52 -15.70 -2.45
C LEU A 61 3.21 -14.91 -2.41
N GLY A 62 2.80 -14.54 -1.21
CA GLY A 62 1.66 -13.65 -0.99
C GLY A 62 1.95 -12.19 -1.35
N PHE A 63 0.96 -11.32 -1.19
CA PHE A 63 1.14 -9.89 -1.41
C PHE A 63 2.11 -9.25 -0.40
N VAL A 64 2.93 -8.32 -0.89
CA VAL A 64 3.54 -7.29 -0.04
C VAL A 64 2.43 -6.32 0.37
N ARG A 65 2.33 -6.00 1.66
CA ARG A 65 1.24 -5.18 2.18
C ARG A 65 1.77 -3.94 2.87
N SER A 66 0.97 -2.89 2.91
CA SER A 66 1.31 -1.69 3.67
C SER A 66 0.11 -0.99 4.26
N HIS A 67 0.25 -0.57 5.51
CA HIS A 67 -0.65 0.40 6.13
C HIS A 67 -0.16 1.81 5.79
N HIS A 68 -1.08 2.65 5.34
CA HIS A 68 -0.85 4.06 5.03
C HIS A 68 -1.66 4.91 5.98
N PHE A 69 -1.01 5.86 6.64
CA PHE A 69 -1.63 6.83 7.53
C PHE A 69 -1.27 8.23 7.03
N VAL A 70 -2.29 9.07 6.87
CA VAL A 70 -2.15 10.43 6.35
C VAL A 70 -2.85 11.39 7.29
N VAL A 71 -2.19 12.48 7.63
CA VAL A 71 -2.79 13.61 8.34
C VAL A 71 -2.52 14.87 7.52
N GLU A 72 -3.57 15.52 7.06
CA GLU A 72 -3.49 16.78 6.31
C GLU A 72 -4.08 17.92 7.15
N TYR A 73 -3.42 19.07 7.13
CA TYR A 73 -4.01 20.34 7.56
C TYR A 73 -4.20 21.24 6.34
N ASP A 74 -5.43 21.68 6.12
CA ASP A 74 -5.83 22.56 5.03
C ASP A 74 -6.28 23.89 5.62
N TRP A 75 -5.65 24.99 5.20
CA TRP A 75 -5.90 26.33 5.70
C TRP A 75 -5.96 27.36 4.58
N LEU A 76 -7.11 28.02 4.43
CA LEU A 76 -7.28 29.23 3.65
C LEU A 76 -6.70 30.41 4.45
N PHE A 77 -5.40 30.68 4.27
CA PHE A 77 -4.69 31.72 5.03
C PHE A 77 -4.97 33.14 4.54
N ALA A 78 -5.42 33.29 3.28
CA ALA A 78 -5.83 34.55 2.67
C ALA A 78 -6.98 34.30 1.67
N PRO A 79 -7.76 35.33 1.25
CA PRO A 79 -8.94 35.16 0.40
C PRO A 79 -8.73 34.32 -0.87
N HIS A 80 -7.50 34.32 -1.41
CA HIS A 80 -7.13 33.58 -2.61
C HIS A 80 -5.91 32.69 -2.40
N THR A 81 -5.58 32.36 -1.15
CA THR A 81 -4.38 31.57 -0.89
C THR A 81 -4.60 30.54 0.19
N ARG A 82 -4.29 29.29 -0.16
CA ARG A 82 -4.50 28.11 0.65
C ARG A 82 -3.16 27.43 0.88
N LEU A 83 -2.87 27.13 2.14
CA LEU A 83 -1.74 26.33 2.55
C LEU A 83 -2.25 24.94 2.91
N LYS A 84 -1.58 23.91 2.41
CA LYS A 84 -1.82 22.52 2.78
C LYS A 84 -0.52 21.90 3.27
N THR A 85 -0.59 21.20 4.38
CA THR A 85 0.55 20.44 4.92
C THR A 85 0.11 19.03 5.22
N GLU A 86 0.91 18.06 4.79
CA GLU A 86 0.61 16.64 4.97
C GLU A 86 1.74 15.95 5.73
N VAL A 87 1.37 15.11 6.69
CA VAL A 87 2.25 14.13 7.33
C VAL A 87 1.80 12.75 6.86
N TYR A 88 2.73 12.00 6.30
CA TYR A 88 2.51 10.68 5.75
C TYR A 88 3.39 9.65 6.46
N TYR A 89 2.79 8.55 6.90
CA TYR A 89 3.48 7.41 7.49
C TYR A 89 3.03 6.10 6.82
N GLN A 90 4.00 5.25 6.48
CA GLN A 90 3.77 3.96 5.87
C GLN A 90 4.47 2.85 6.66
N TYR A 91 3.73 1.79 6.95
CA TYR A 91 4.27 0.58 7.55
C TYR A 91 4.10 -0.59 6.57
N VAL A 92 5.22 -1.09 6.06
CA VAL A 92 5.27 -2.20 5.09
C VAL A 92 5.49 -3.52 5.84
N PHE A 93 4.75 -4.56 5.46
CA PHE A 93 4.83 -5.89 6.03
C PHE A 93 4.61 -6.97 4.96
N HIS A 94 5.02 -8.21 5.27
CA HIS A 94 5.12 -9.28 4.28
C HIS A 94 5.96 -8.87 3.05
N ALA A 95 6.99 -8.07 3.28
CA ALA A 95 7.94 -7.71 2.24
C ALA A 95 8.68 -8.97 1.77
N ALA A 96 8.74 -9.18 0.46
CA ALA A 96 9.60 -10.19 -0.13
C ALA A 96 11.06 -9.80 0.12
N VAL A 97 11.85 -10.78 0.57
CA VAL A 97 13.30 -10.67 0.75
C VAL A 97 13.97 -11.60 -0.25
N ASP A 98 15.20 -11.25 -0.63
CA ASP A 98 16.06 -12.04 -1.52
C ASP A 98 17.02 -12.92 -0.69
#